data_AF-A0A645IQG1-F1
#
_entry.id   AF-A0A645IQG1-F1
#
_cell.length_a   1.000
_cell.length_b   1.000
_cell.length_c   1.000
_cell.angle_alpha   90.00
_cell.angle_beta   90.00
_cell.angle_gamma   90.00
#
_symmetry.space_group_name_H-M   'P 1'
#
loop_
_entity.id
_entity.type
_entity.pdbx_description
1 polymer ?
#
loop_
_entity_poly.entity_id
_entity_poly.type
_entity_poly.pdbx_seq_one_letter_code
_entity_poly.pdbx_strand_id
1 'polypeptide(L)'
;MTAFGIRYDVTVELATNRSYPYRDLWLLIDQNLTDSLVCTDTIRCLLADTHGKWLGSSAGGLNQLSLPYRTFITRDSVTNYRLTIRQGMKDELLRGVEKVGIKMVEHNRSNR
;
A
#
# COMPACT_ATOMS: atom_id res chain seq x y z
N MET A 1 30.45 -12.73 2.35
CA MET A 1 29.69 -13.36 1.24
C MET A 1 28.21 -13.18 1.55
N THR A 2 27.57 -12.14 1.02
CA THR A 2 26.15 -11.87 1.32
C THR A 2 25.31 -12.67 0.33
N ALA A 3 24.54 -13.64 0.81
CA ALA A 3 23.58 -14.35 -0.03
C ALA A 3 22.60 -13.33 -0.62
N PHE A 4 22.51 -13.27 -1.95
CA PHE A 4 21.55 -12.43 -2.65
C PHE A 4 20.16 -13.06 -2.52
N GLY A 5 19.51 -12.84 -1.39
CA GLY A 5 18.14 -13.30 -1.15
C GLY A 5 17.14 -12.60 -2.06
N ILE A 6 16.02 -13.27 -2.31
CA ILE A 6 14.85 -12.72 -3.01
C ILE A 6 14.41 -11.44 -2.27
N ARG A 7 14.14 -10.38 -3.03
CA ARG A 7 13.69 -9.09 -2.50
C ARG A 7 12.31 -8.74 -3.01
N TYR A 8 11.53 -8.06 -2.19
CA TYR A 8 10.21 -7.58 -2.56
C TYR A 8 10.12 -6.06 -2.45
N ASP A 9 9.46 -5.46 -3.44
CA ASP A 9 8.91 -4.13 -3.34
C ASP A 9 7.42 -4.23 -3.01
N VAL A 10 6.98 -3.37 -2.10
CA VAL A 10 5.64 -3.37 -1.52
C VAL A 10 4.99 -2.03 -1.85
N THR A 11 3.83 -2.10 -2.48
CA THR A 11 2.99 -0.93 -2.79
C THR A 11 1.63 -1.05 -2.12
N VAL A 12 1.09 0.09 -1.69
CA VAL A 12 -0.31 0.23 -1.28
C VAL A 12 -1.13 0.52 -2.53
N GLU A 13 -2.16 -0.29 -2.77
CA GLU A 13 -3.03 -0.20 -3.93
C GLU A 13 -4.44 0.23 -3.50
N LEU A 14 -4.94 1.30 -4.11
CA LEU A 14 -6.23 1.89 -3.83
C LEU A 14 -7.06 1.99 -5.10
N ALA A 15 -8.37 1.75 -4.96
CA ALA A 15 -9.35 2.13 -5.97
C ALA A 15 -10.55 2.81 -5.31
N THR A 16 -10.91 3.99 -5.80
CA THR A 16 -12.08 4.75 -5.35
C THR A 16 -12.96 5.12 -6.53
N ASN A 17 -14.27 5.18 -6.29
CA ASN A 17 -15.25 5.70 -7.24
C ASN A 17 -15.61 7.16 -6.90
N ARG A 18 -16.44 7.78 -7.74
CA ARG A 18 -16.85 9.20 -7.59
C ARG A 18 -17.63 9.53 -6.32
N SER A 19 -18.09 8.53 -5.59
CA SER A 19 -18.82 8.69 -4.33
C SER A 19 -17.89 8.85 -3.13
N TYR A 20 -16.57 8.64 -3.28
CA TYR A 20 -15.61 8.89 -2.20
C TYR A 20 -15.46 10.41 -1.99
N PRO A 21 -15.80 10.94 -0.79
CA PRO A 21 -15.95 12.38 -0.61
C PRO A 21 -14.67 13.09 -0.17
N TYR A 22 -13.59 12.34 0.11
CA TYR A 22 -12.36 12.90 0.67
C TYR A 22 -11.24 12.97 -0.36
N ARG A 23 -10.35 13.96 -0.18
CA ARG A 23 -9.13 14.10 -0.98
C ARG A 23 -8.05 13.10 -0.58
N ASP A 24 -8.11 12.59 0.65
CA ASP A 24 -7.15 11.67 1.20
C ASP A 24 -7.82 10.48 1.88
N LEU A 25 -7.05 9.41 2.04
CA LEU A 25 -7.40 8.23 2.81
C LEU A 25 -6.23 7.93 3.76
N TRP A 26 -6.52 7.90 5.05
CA TRP A 26 -5.55 7.52 6.07
C TRP A 26 -5.62 6.02 6.32
N LEU A 27 -4.46 5.38 6.31
CA LEU A 27 -4.31 3.96 6.60
C LEU A 27 -3.35 3.76 7.77
N LEU A 28 -3.67 2.80 8.62
CA LEU A 28 -2.76 2.24 9.60
C LEU A 28 -2.35 0.86 9.12
N ILE A 29 -1.04 0.62 8.99
CA ILE A 29 -0.47 -0.65 8.55
C ILE A 29 0.34 -1.24 9.68
N ASP A 30 -0.19 -2.30 10.30
CA ASP A 30 0.54 -3.09 11.30
C ASP A 30 1.35 -4.17 10.57
N GLN A 31 2.66 -4.20 10.80
CA GLN A 31 3.59 -4.96 9.97
C GLN A 31 4.84 -5.43 10.72
N ASN A 32 5.45 -6.53 10.27
CA ASN A 32 6.74 -7.03 10.75
C ASN A 32 7.65 -7.45 9.56
N LEU A 33 7.66 -6.66 8.48
CA LEU A 33 8.37 -6.98 7.24
C LEU A 33 9.89 -6.86 7.35
N THR A 34 10.39 -6.06 8.28
CA THR A 34 11.83 -5.78 8.44
C THR A 34 12.40 -6.27 9.77
N ASP A 35 11.56 -6.70 10.70
CA ASP A 35 11.94 -7.19 12.03
C ASP A 35 10.87 -8.18 12.53
N SER A 36 11.19 -8.98 13.54
CA SER A 36 10.24 -9.78 14.33
C SER A 36 9.19 -8.92 15.06
N LEU A 37 9.58 -7.68 15.40
CA LEU A 37 8.76 -6.58 15.94
C LEU A 37 7.55 -6.22 15.06
N VAL A 38 6.30 -6.33 15.54
CA VAL A 38 5.17 -5.65 14.86
C VAL A 38 5.23 -4.16 15.18
N CYS A 39 5.26 -3.32 14.14
CA CYS A 39 5.10 -1.87 14.26
C CYS A 39 3.93 -1.37 13.41
N THR A 40 3.38 -0.21 13.78
CA THR A 40 2.28 0.44 13.06
C THR A 40 2.79 1.66 12.30
N ASP A 41 2.67 1.65 10.97
CA ASP A 41 2.87 2.83 10.15
C ASP A 41 1.54 3.55 9.93
N THR A 42 1.53 4.88 9.99
CA THR A 42 0.38 5.70 9.61
C THR A 42 0.67 6.39 8.29
N ILE A 43 -0.12 6.08 7.26
CA ILE A 43 0.10 6.56 5.89
C ILE A 43 -1.06 7.43 5.47
N ARG A 44 -0.74 8.62 4.96
CA ARG A 44 -1.69 9.49 4.29
C ARG A 44 -1.61 9.27 2.78
N CYS A 45 -2.66 8.71 2.21
CA CYS A 45 -2.77 8.52 0.77
C CYS A 45 -3.52 9.71 0.16
N LEU A 46 -2.81 10.59 -0.56
CA LEU A 46 -3.46 11.68 -1.31
C LEU A 46 -4.07 11.11 -2.59
N LEU A 47 -5.40 11.15 -2.70
CA LEU A 47 -6.15 10.66 -3.85
C LEU A 47 -6.48 11.76 -4.86
N ALA A 48 -6.50 13.03 -4.43
CA ALA A 48 -6.67 14.18 -5.30
C ALA A 48 -5.74 15.33 -4.89
N ASP A 49 -5.50 16.26 -5.81
CA ASP A 49 -4.76 17.48 -5.54
C ASP A 49 -5.61 18.56 -4.84
N THR A 50 -5.02 19.72 -4.58
CA THR A 50 -5.72 20.84 -3.92
C THR A 50 -6.90 21.40 -4.70
N HIS A 51 -6.96 21.16 -6.02
CA HIS A 51 -8.03 21.59 -6.92
C HIS A 51 -9.09 20.51 -7.12
N GLY A 52 -8.96 19.35 -6.47
CA GLY A 52 -9.89 18.23 -6.59
C GLY A 52 -9.66 17.35 -7.81
N LYS A 53 -8.54 17.52 -8.53
CA LYS A 53 -8.17 16.61 -9.61
C LYS A 53 -7.62 15.32 -9.01
N TRP A 54 -8.23 14.19 -9.34
CA TRP A 54 -7.78 12.88 -8.87
C TRP A 54 -6.37 12.54 -9.37
N LEU A 55 -5.57 11.95 -8.49
CA LEU A 55 -4.20 11.48 -8.71
C LEU A 55 -4.22 10.01 -9.14
N GLY A 56 -3.16 9.56 -9.83
CA GLY A 56 -3.10 8.18 -10.33
C GLY A 56 -3.81 7.99 -11.68
N SER A 57 -4.19 6.75 -11.98
CA SER A 57 -4.86 6.40 -13.24
C SER A 57 -6.38 6.41 -13.06
N SER A 58 -7.11 6.55 -14.17
CA SER A 58 -8.56 6.48 -14.17
C SER A 58 -9.03 5.52 -15.24
N ALA A 59 -9.82 4.52 -14.86
CA ALA A 59 -10.35 3.51 -15.76
C ALA A 59 -11.75 3.09 -15.29
N GLY A 60 -12.73 3.05 -16.20
CA GLY A 60 -14.08 2.57 -15.89
C GLY A 60 -14.81 3.33 -14.78
N GLY A 61 -14.52 4.62 -14.58
CA GLY A 61 -15.12 5.42 -13.50
C GLY A 61 -14.45 5.24 -12.13
N LEU A 62 -13.40 4.44 -12.03
CA LEU A 62 -12.55 4.30 -10.86
C LEU A 62 -11.31 5.17 -10.99
N ASN A 63 -10.93 5.80 -9.89
CA ASN A 63 -9.61 6.32 -9.67
C ASN A 63 -8.75 5.24 -9.01
N GLN A 64 -7.58 4.96 -9.57
CA GLN A 64 -6.65 3.95 -9.06
C GLN A 64 -5.32 4.61 -8.70
N LEU A 65 -4.81 4.27 -7.51
CA LEU A 65 -3.57 4.81 -7.00
C LEU A 65 -2.68 3.70 -6.44
N SER A 66 -1.44 3.67 -6.91
CA SER A 66 -0.38 2.78 -6.39
C SER A 66 0.67 3.65 -5.71
N LEU A 67 0.88 3.44 -4.41
CA LEU A 67 1.84 4.20 -3.60
C LEU A 67 2.99 3.29 -3.15
N PRO A 68 4.26 3.65 -3.41
CA PRO A 68 5.40 2.95 -2.82
C PRO A 68 5.29 2.97 -1.29
N TYR A 69 5.42 1.79 -0.67
CA TYR A 69 5.35 1.66 0.77
C TYR A 69 6.70 1.23 1.36
N ARG A 70 7.24 0.10 0.89
CA ARG A 70 8.57 -0.40 1.30
C ARG A 70 9.27 -1.06 0.12
N THR A 71 10.59 -0.99 0.09
CA THR A 71 11.42 -1.62 -0.94
C THR A 71 12.47 -2.51 -0.31
N PHE A 72 13.01 -3.44 -1.12
CA PHE A 72 14.10 -4.33 -0.72
C PHE A 72 13.83 -5.19 0.52
N ILE A 73 12.58 -5.60 0.73
CA ILE A 73 12.22 -6.53 1.81
C ILE A 73 12.82 -7.89 1.48
N THR A 74 13.79 -8.34 2.29
CA THR A 74 14.48 -9.61 2.07
C THR A 74 13.65 -10.73 2.65
N ARG A 75 13.43 -11.79 1.87
CA ARG A 75 12.74 -12.99 2.36
C ARG A 75 13.57 -13.70 3.40
N ASP A 76 13.02 -13.83 4.60
CA ASP A 76 13.48 -14.78 5.62
C ASP A 76 12.55 -15.99 5.62
N SER A 77 13.11 -17.19 5.44
CA SER A 77 12.36 -18.45 5.42
C SER A 77 11.85 -18.88 6.78
N VAL A 78 12.38 -18.30 7.87
CA VAL A 78 12.02 -18.64 9.26
C VAL A 78 10.94 -17.70 9.81
N THR A 79 10.82 -16.49 9.27
CA THR A 79 9.92 -15.46 9.78
C THR A 79 8.54 -15.50 9.10
N ASN A 80 7.49 -15.51 9.91
CA ASN A 80 6.12 -15.30 9.43
C ASN A 80 5.84 -13.80 9.33
N TYR A 81 5.55 -13.33 8.12
CA TYR A 81 5.15 -11.95 7.89
C TYR A 81 3.66 -11.76 8.15
N ARG A 82 3.35 -10.78 8.99
CA ARG A 82 2.03 -10.22 9.23
C ARG A 82 1.97 -8.84 8.61
N LEU A 83 0.91 -8.61 7.87
CA LEU A 83 0.53 -7.28 7.41
C LEU A 83 -0.97 -7.12 7.60
N THR A 84 -1.37 -6.06 8.30
CA THR A 84 -2.77 -5.74 8.55
C THR A 84 -3.01 -4.28 8.21
N ILE A 85 -3.98 -4.03 7.34
CA ILE A 85 -4.37 -2.67 6.94
C ILE A 85 -5.68 -2.33 7.62
N ARG A 86 -5.73 -1.16 8.25
CA ARG A 86 -6.93 -0.58 8.86
C ARG A 86 -7.10 0.85 8.38
N GLN A 87 -8.34 1.30 8.25
CA GLN A 87 -8.59 2.72 7.99
C GLN A 87 -8.35 3.56 9.25
N GLY A 88 -7.79 4.75 9.06
CA GLY A 88 -7.61 5.78 10.09
C GLY A 88 -8.56 6.96 9.93
N MET A 89 -9.66 6.75 9.22
CA MET A 89 -10.65 7.80 8.95
C MET A 89 -11.65 7.89 10.10
N LYS A 90 -12.33 9.04 10.19
CA LYS A 90 -13.39 9.27 11.18
C LYS A 90 -14.67 8.48 10.85
N ASP A 91 -14.96 8.31 9.57
CA ASP A 91 -16.15 7.62 9.11
C ASP A 91 -15.99 6.11 9.28
N GLU A 92 -16.99 5.45 9.85
CA GLU A 92 -16.98 4.00 10.00
C GLU A 92 -17.09 3.30 8.63
N LEU A 93 -17.93 3.82 7.74
CA LEU A 93 -18.12 3.31 6.38
C LEU A 93 -17.50 4.25 5.35
N LEU A 94 -16.45 3.77 4.67
CA LEU A 94 -15.81 4.49 3.57
C LEU A 94 -16.56 4.30 2.27
N ARG A 95 -17.63 5.08 2.07
CA ARG A 95 -18.39 5.08 0.82
C ARG A 95 -17.49 5.38 -0.37
N GLY A 96 -17.63 4.58 -1.43
CA GLY A 96 -16.89 4.78 -2.67
C GLY A 96 -15.44 4.26 -2.64
N VAL A 97 -14.98 3.65 -1.54
CA VAL A 97 -13.75 2.85 -1.57
C VAL A 97 -14.09 1.45 -2.09
N GLU A 98 -13.53 1.11 -3.24
CA GLU A 98 -13.76 -0.17 -3.93
C GLU A 98 -12.67 -1.19 -3.62
N LYS A 99 -11.42 -0.71 -3.44
CA LYS A 99 -10.28 -1.56 -3.14
C LYS A 99 -9.28 -0.85 -2.24
N VAL A 100 -8.79 -1.59 -1.25
CA VAL A 100 -7.58 -1.29 -0.48
C VAL A 100 -6.79 -2.58 -0.37
N GLY A 101 -5.50 -2.54 -0.68
CA GLY A 101 -4.67 -3.73 -0.54
C GLY A 101 -3.19 -3.44 -0.64
N ILE A 102 -2.41 -4.50 -0.46
CA ILE A 102 -0.97 -4.50 -0.70
C ILE A 102 -0.68 -5.32 -1.94
N LYS A 103 0.25 -4.83 -2.76
CA LYS A 103 0.89 -5.59 -3.81
C LYS A 103 2.36 -5.78 -3.45
N MET A 104 2.83 -7.02 -3.53
CA MET A 104 4.24 -7.37 -3.37
C MET A 104 4.77 -7.85 -4.72
N VAL A 105 5.87 -7.25 -5.18
CA VAL A 105 6.52 -7.61 -6.43
C VAL A 105 7.92 -8.11 -6.13
N GLU A 106 8.21 -9.32 -6.57
CA GLU A 106 9.52 -9.92 -6.46
C GLU A 106 10.51 -9.25 -7.43
N HIS A 107 11.65 -8.84 -6.91
CA HIS A 107 12.83 -8.49 -7.70
C HIS A 107 13.71 -9.72 -7.84
N ASN A 108 13.52 -10.45 -8.92
CA ASN A 108 14.47 -11.46 -9.35
C ASN A 108 15.42 -10.81 -10.37
N ARG A 109 16.67 -10.51 -9.98
CA ARG A 109 17.68 -10.17 -10.99
C ARG A 109 18.07 -11.46 -11.72
N SER A 110 17.33 -11.80 -12.76
CA SER A 110 17.92 -12.58 -13.85
C SER A 110 18.98 -11.69 -14.50
N ASN A 111 20.24 -12.12 -14.43
CA ASN A 111 21.38 -11.52 -15.13
C ASN A 111 21.01 -11.07 -16.54
N ARG A 112 21.32 -9.81 -16.87
CA ARG A 112 21.85 -9.47 -18.20
C ARG A 112 23.36 -9.40 -18.06
#